data_AF-A0A395HFY9-F1
#
_entry.id   AF-A0A395HFY9-F1
#
_cell.length_a   1.000
_cell.length_b   1.000
_cell.length_c   1.000
_cell.angle_alpha   90.00
_cell.angle_beta   90.00
_cell.angle_gamma   90.00
#
_symmetry.space_group_name_H-M   'P 1'
#
loop_
_entity.id
_entity.type
_entity.pdbx_description
1 polymer ?
#
loop_
_entity_poly.entity_id
_entity_poly.type
_entity_poly.pdbx_seq_one_letter_code
_entity_poly.pdbx_strand_id
1 'polypeptide(L)'
;MYDELLWIPGAFRHPGNGKQAYRSTRAYVSKPLAVHSGRKNWNVPKACAGFEFTSAQSANFPYSRITVSPYRGGEPFLDLTFQSTFFSRPFVTLNSRYFPLNLDFDFPPLPDDPNNSSEGLVGTSEWRRVHLEVAGKAGIAKASGTLGDGKSLPCFGERAHWIWLKQAHI
;
A
#
# COMPACT_ATOMS: atom_id res chain seq x y z
N MET A 1 7.81 5.78 12.68
CA MET A 1 6.55 5.21 12.15
C MET A 1 5.93 6.17 11.15
N TYR A 2 5.39 5.66 10.04
CA TYR A 2 4.63 6.38 9.01
C TYR A 2 3.55 5.43 8.48
N ASP A 3 2.57 5.96 7.77
CA ASP A 3 1.43 5.23 7.20
C ASP A 3 1.66 5.06 5.71
N GLU A 4 1.23 3.93 5.15
CA GLU A 4 1.51 3.58 3.76
C GLU A 4 0.30 2.93 3.09
N LEU A 5 0.05 3.35 1.83
CA LEU A 5 -0.88 2.71 0.92
C LEU A 5 -0.12 2.27 -0.33
N LEU A 6 -0.17 0.98 -0.66
CA LEU A 6 0.44 0.40 -1.85
C LEU A 6 -0.63 -0.07 -2.83
N TRP A 7 -0.48 0.31 -4.09
CA TRP A 7 -1.28 -0.23 -5.19
C TRP A 7 -0.46 -1.21 -6.03
N ILE A 8 -0.75 -2.50 -5.85
CA ILE A 8 -0.08 -3.62 -6.52
C ILE A 8 -1.09 -4.27 -7.48
N PRO A 9 -1.15 -3.85 -8.75
CA PRO A 9 -2.10 -4.39 -9.71
C PRO A 9 -1.82 -5.86 -10.10
N GLY A 10 -0.62 -6.38 -9.82
CA GLY A 10 -0.26 -7.77 -10.10
C GLY A 10 1.22 -7.97 -10.39
N ALA A 11 1.51 -9.12 -11.01
CA ALA A 11 2.85 -9.48 -11.45
C ALA A 11 3.14 -8.97 -12.87
N PHE A 12 4.37 -8.51 -13.09
CA PHE A 12 4.87 -8.02 -14.36
C PHE A 12 6.08 -8.82 -14.79
N ARG A 13 6.27 -8.95 -16.11
CA ARG A 13 7.46 -9.58 -16.67
C ARG A 13 8.66 -8.64 -16.61
N HIS A 14 9.75 -9.08 -15.99
CA HIS A 14 11.00 -8.34 -15.94
C HIS A 14 11.69 -8.34 -17.33
N PRO A 15 12.05 -7.18 -17.90
CA PRO A 15 12.56 -7.10 -19.27
C PRO A 15 13.92 -7.79 -19.47
N GLY A 16 14.80 -7.75 -18.46
CA GLY A 16 16.14 -8.32 -18.58
C GLY A 16 16.28 -9.83 -18.35
N ASN A 17 15.26 -10.51 -17.78
CA ASN A 17 15.36 -11.94 -17.46
C ASN A 17 14.07 -12.74 -17.69
N GLY A 18 12.97 -12.09 -18.08
CA GLY A 18 11.71 -12.75 -18.40
C GLY A 18 10.91 -13.30 -17.21
N LYS A 19 11.42 -13.21 -15.97
CA LYS A 19 10.71 -13.70 -14.77
C LYS A 19 9.55 -12.77 -14.41
N GLN A 20 8.50 -13.34 -13.81
CA GLN A 20 7.40 -12.56 -13.25
C GLN A 20 7.70 -12.18 -11.81
N ALA A 21 7.45 -10.92 -11.47
CA ALA A 21 7.55 -10.39 -10.11
C ALA A 21 6.46 -9.33 -9.88
N TYR A 22 5.98 -9.18 -8.66
CA TYR A 22 5.00 -8.15 -8.32
C TYR A 22 5.60 -6.76 -8.46
N ARG A 23 4.73 -5.77 -8.68
CA ARG A 23 5.16 -4.36 -8.70
C ARG A 23 4.06 -3.48 -8.14
N SER A 24 4.42 -2.65 -7.16
CA SER A 24 3.60 -1.50 -6.82
C SER A 24 3.77 -0.43 -7.89
N THR A 25 2.67 -0.03 -8.53
CA THR A 25 2.69 1.04 -9.53
C THR A 25 2.43 2.41 -8.92
N ARG A 26 1.87 2.45 -7.70
CA ARG A 26 1.64 3.66 -6.92
C ARG A 26 1.81 3.36 -5.44
N ALA A 27 2.53 4.22 -4.73
CA ALA A 27 2.71 4.12 -3.30
C ALA A 27 2.51 5.49 -2.67
N TYR A 28 1.76 5.55 -1.58
CA TYR A 28 1.50 6.79 -0.85
C TYR A 28 1.98 6.62 0.58
N VAL A 29 2.65 7.64 1.13
CA VAL A 29 3.14 7.62 2.50
C VAL A 29 2.90 8.94 3.23
N SER A 30 2.74 8.89 4.55
CA SER A 30 2.46 10.08 5.37
C SER A 30 3.67 10.97 5.65
N LYS A 31 4.90 10.56 5.28
CA LYS A 31 6.14 11.31 5.58
C LYS A 31 7.06 11.51 4.36
N PRO A 32 7.51 12.75 4.06
CA PRO A 32 8.44 13.02 2.95
C PRO A 32 9.75 12.22 3.03
N LEU A 33 10.30 12.03 4.23
CA LEU A 33 11.53 11.23 4.40
C LEU A 33 11.33 9.77 3.96
N ALA A 34 10.13 9.21 4.16
CA ALA A 34 9.81 7.86 3.70
C ALA A 34 9.69 7.79 2.17
N VAL A 35 9.24 8.88 1.51
CA VAL A 35 9.27 8.99 0.05
C VAL A 35 10.70 8.91 -0.45
N HIS A 36 11.56 9.81 0.02
CA HIS A 36 12.95 9.90 -0.42
C HIS A 36 13.68 8.56 -0.25
N SER A 37 13.63 7.98 0.96
CA SER A 37 14.32 6.71 1.24
C SER A 37 13.76 5.53 0.46
N GLY A 38 12.43 5.45 0.28
CA GLY A 38 11.81 4.36 -0.49
C GLY A 38 12.14 4.43 -1.98
N ARG A 39 12.15 5.63 -2.56
CA ARG A 39 12.56 5.84 -3.95
C ARG A 39 14.04 5.52 -4.14
N LYS A 40 14.90 6.12 -3.33
CA LYS A 40 16.36 6.00 -3.44
C LYS A 40 16.86 4.56 -3.25
N ASN A 41 16.35 3.86 -2.26
CA ASN A 41 16.87 2.53 -1.90
C ASN A 41 16.21 1.41 -2.70
N TRP A 42 14.92 1.54 -3.02
CA TRP A 42 14.10 0.42 -3.49
C TRP A 42 13.33 0.71 -4.79
N ASN A 43 13.48 1.90 -5.39
CA ASN A 43 12.75 2.34 -6.58
C ASN A 43 11.22 2.27 -6.47
N VAL A 44 10.68 2.27 -5.24
CA VAL A 44 9.22 2.29 -5.07
C VAL A 44 8.72 3.69 -5.44
N PRO A 45 7.72 3.84 -6.34
CA PRO A 45 7.22 5.15 -6.78
C PRO A 45 6.34 5.80 -5.70
N LYS A 46 6.96 6.12 -4.55
CA LYS A 46 6.32 6.75 -3.41
C LYS A 46 6.01 8.22 -3.70
N ALA A 47 4.88 8.68 -3.17
CA ALA A 47 4.46 10.07 -3.10
C ALA A 47 3.87 10.37 -1.71
N CYS A 48 3.86 11.64 -1.30
CA CYS A 48 3.23 12.02 -0.04
C CYS A 48 1.69 12.01 -0.18
N ALA A 49 0.99 11.61 0.89
CA ALA A 49 -0.45 11.74 1.04
C ALA A 49 -0.83 12.00 2.51
N GLY A 50 -2.01 12.57 2.72
CA GLY A 50 -2.64 12.66 4.04
C GLY A 50 -3.34 11.35 4.38
N PHE A 51 -3.22 10.91 5.63
CA PHE A 51 -3.87 9.71 6.14
C PHE A 51 -4.65 10.06 7.41
N GLU A 52 -5.90 9.64 7.49
CA GLU A 52 -6.68 9.76 8.72
C GLU A 52 -7.31 8.42 9.07
N PHE A 53 -7.20 8.07 10.35
CA PHE A 53 -7.71 6.81 10.90
C PHE A 53 -8.70 7.13 12.00
N THR A 54 -9.96 6.79 11.79
CA THR A 54 -10.99 6.92 12.83
C THR A 54 -11.06 5.61 13.60
N SER A 55 -10.82 5.66 14.91
CA SER A 55 -10.87 4.49 15.78
C SER A 55 -12.29 3.89 15.85
N ALA A 56 -12.36 2.57 16.05
CA ALA A 56 -13.60 1.86 16.39
C ALA A 56 -13.55 1.42 17.86
N GLN A 57 -14.71 1.34 18.51
CA GLN A 57 -14.84 0.75 19.85
C GLN A 57 -14.82 -0.79 19.83
N SER A 58 -14.47 -1.41 18.70
CA SER A 58 -14.48 -2.87 18.52
C SER A 58 -13.14 -3.49 18.92
N ALA A 59 -13.19 -4.62 19.64
CA ALA A 59 -11.99 -5.40 19.97
C ALA A 59 -11.35 -6.11 18.76
N ASN A 60 -12.07 -6.20 17.64
CA ASN A 60 -11.67 -7.04 16.51
C ASN A 60 -10.83 -6.27 15.50
N PHE A 61 -11.41 -5.25 14.85
CA PHE A 61 -10.74 -4.36 13.90
C PHE A 61 -10.72 -2.94 14.48
N PRO A 62 -9.54 -2.29 14.58
CA PRO A 62 -9.37 -1.09 15.41
C PRO A 62 -9.89 0.20 14.76
N TYR A 63 -10.29 0.19 13.49
CA TYR A 63 -10.71 1.39 12.77
C TYR A 63 -12.15 1.26 12.25
N SER A 64 -12.90 2.36 12.30
CA SER A 64 -14.23 2.47 11.71
C SER A 64 -14.18 3.13 10.33
N ARG A 65 -13.19 4.01 10.11
CA ARG A 65 -12.98 4.69 8.84
C ARG A 65 -11.49 4.96 8.58
N ILE A 66 -11.06 4.86 7.33
CA ILE A 66 -9.72 5.25 6.87
C ILE A 66 -9.88 6.10 5.62
N THR A 67 -9.28 7.30 5.63
CA THR A 67 -9.27 8.21 4.47
C THR A 67 -7.85 8.48 4.02
N VAL A 68 -7.65 8.62 2.71
CA VAL A 68 -6.39 9.05 2.11
C VAL A 68 -6.65 10.17 1.14
N SER A 69 -5.95 11.28 1.34
CA SER A 69 -6.13 12.53 0.61
C SER A 69 -4.81 13.06 0.04
N PRO A 70 -4.86 13.98 -0.95
CA PRO A 70 -3.67 14.63 -1.46
C PRO A 70 -2.90 15.36 -0.33
N TYR A 71 -1.57 15.29 -0.36
CA TYR A 71 -0.73 15.85 0.71
C TYR A 71 -0.91 17.37 0.92
N ARG A 72 -1.20 18.12 -0.15
CA ARG A 72 -1.40 19.59 -0.11
C ARG A 72 -2.85 19.98 0.19
N GLY A 73 -3.68 19.05 0.67
CA GLY A 73 -5.10 19.24 0.87
C GLY A 73 -5.92 19.00 -0.39
N GLY A 74 -7.19 18.69 -0.20
CA GLY A 74 -8.14 18.31 -1.26
C GLY A 74 -9.02 17.15 -0.81
N GLU A 75 -9.97 16.79 -1.66
CA GLU A 75 -10.89 15.68 -1.38
C GLU A 75 -10.15 14.34 -1.31
N PRO A 76 -10.57 13.44 -0.40
CA PRO A 76 -9.98 12.11 -0.30
C PRO A 76 -10.24 11.31 -1.57
N PHE A 77 -9.18 10.72 -2.14
CA PHE A 77 -9.32 9.79 -3.26
C PHE A 77 -9.57 8.35 -2.78
N LEU A 78 -9.35 8.07 -1.50
CA LEU A 78 -9.72 6.82 -0.85
C LEU A 78 -10.51 7.14 0.43
N ASP A 79 -11.66 6.52 0.59
CA ASP A 79 -12.49 6.63 1.79
C ASP A 79 -13.13 5.27 2.08
N LEU A 80 -12.60 4.61 3.10
CA LEU A 80 -13.01 3.28 3.53
C LEU A 80 -13.78 3.39 4.82
N THR A 81 -15.05 2.99 4.81
CA THR A 81 -15.84 2.77 6.03
C THR A 81 -15.94 1.27 6.29
N PHE A 82 -15.56 0.85 7.49
CA PHE A 82 -15.51 -0.55 7.90
C PHE A 82 -16.72 -0.94 8.73
N GLN A 83 -17.36 -2.04 8.36
CA GLN A 83 -18.50 -2.58 9.09
C GLN A 83 -18.00 -3.57 10.15
N SER A 84 -18.36 -3.36 11.42
CA SER A 84 -18.08 -4.32 12.47
C SER A 84 -18.96 -5.56 12.26
N THR A 85 -18.36 -6.65 11.76
CA THR A 85 -19.03 -7.94 11.57
C THR A 85 -18.32 -9.00 12.41
N PHE A 86 -19.01 -10.09 12.75
CA PHE A 86 -18.41 -11.21 13.48
C PHE A 86 -17.15 -11.79 12.79
N PHE A 87 -17.06 -11.71 11.46
CA PHE A 87 -15.91 -12.15 10.64
C PHE A 87 -14.67 -11.25 10.73
N SER A 88 -14.75 -10.11 11.43
CA SER A 88 -13.63 -9.18 11.61
C SER A 88 -12.60 -9.63 12.65
N ARG A 89 -12.82 -10.75 13.33
CA ARG A 89 -11.86 -11.34 14.26
C ARG A 89 -10.67 -11.90 13.48
N PRO A 90 -9.43 -11.71 13.96
CA PRO A 90 -8.29 -12.39 13.34
C PRO A 90 -8.34 -13.87 13.74
N PHE A 91 -8.48 -14.77 12.77
CA PHE A 91 -8.74 -16.20 13.02
C PHE A 91 -7.69 -17.14 12.42
N VAL A 92 -6.80 -16.65 11.55
CA VAL A 92 -5.70 -17.43 10.97
C VAL A 92 -4.35 -16.74 11.16
N THR A 93 -3.32 -17.51 11.46
CA THR A 93 -1.94 -17.03 11.41
C THR A 93 -1.48 -17.13 9.96
N LEU A 94 -1.19 -15.99 9.32
CA LEU A 94 -0.56 -15.96 8.01
C LEU A 94 0.95 -15.82 8.18
N ASN A 95 1.70 -16.61 7.43
CA ASN A 95 3.14 -16.47 7.27
C ASN A 95 3.48 -16.79 5.81
N SER A 96 3.96 -15.78 5.07
CA SER A 96 4.27 -15.91 3.64
C SER A 96 5.43 -16.86 3.35
N ARG A 97 6.23 -17.26 4.34
CA ARG A 97 7.26 -18.29 4.18
C ARG A 97 6.67 -19.70 4.03
N TYR A 98 5.49 -19.93 4.60
CA TYR A 98 4.80 -21.24 4.57
C TYR A 98 3.58 -21.26 3.64
N PHE A 99 3.19 -20.11 3.09
CA PHE A 99 2.12 -19.97 2.12
C PHE A 99 2.74 -19.59 0.77
N PRO A 100 2.41 -20.25 -0.36
CA PRO A 100 3.12 -20.10 -1.64
C PRO A 100 2.81 -18.77 -2.37
N LEU A 101 2.80 -17.64 -1.65
CA LEU A 101 2.78 -16.31 -2.21
C LEU A 101 4.23 -15.86 -2.35
N ASN A 102 4.81 -16.04 -3.54
CA ASN A 102 6.10 -15.44 -3.82
C ASN A 102 5.93 -13.90 -3.91
N LEU A 103 6.25 -13.20 -2.82
CA LEU A 103 6.20 -11.75 -2.71
C LEU A 103 7.53 -11.09 -3.14
N ASP A 104 8.08 -11.56 -4.25
CA ASP A 104 9.17 -10.89 -4.95
C ASP A 104 8.63 -9.67 -5.69
N PHE A 105 9.21 -8.50 -5.40
CA PHE A 105 8.89 -7.25 -6.07
C PHE A 105 10.07 -6.76 -6.90
N ASP A 106 9.82 -6.43 -8.17
CA ASP A 106 10.80 -5.82 -9.06
C ASP A 106 10.36 -4.42 -9.50
N PHE A 107 11.21 -3.44 -9.21
CA PHE A 107 10.98 -2.04 -9.50
C PHE A 107 11.97 -1.51 -10.55
N PRO A 108 11.47 -0.89 -11.63
CA PRO A 108 12.32 -0.25 -12.63
C PRO A 108 13.00 1.00 -12.04
N PRO A 109 14.05 1.51 -12.67
CA PRO A 109 14.59 2.82 -12.33
C PRO A 109 13.50 3.90 -12.39
N LEU A 110 13.60 4.87 -11.48
CA LEU A 110 12.67 5.99 -11.40
C LEU A 110 13.26 7.21 -12.13
N PRO A 111 12.42 7.98 -12.84
CA PRO A 111 12.87 9.23 -13.43
C PRO A 111 13.26 10.23 -12.34
N ASP A 112 14.26 11.04 -12.64
CA ASP A 112 14.64 12.17 -11.80
C ASP A 112 13.67 13.35 -12.01
N ASP A 113 13.48 14.18 -10.99
CA ASP A 113 12.73 15.44 -11.10
C ASP A 113 13.72 16.61 -11.16
N PRO A 114 14.12 17.07 -12.36
CA PRO A 114 15.12 18.14 -12.50
C PRO A 114 14.63 19.47 -11.92
N ASN A 115 13.33 19.66 -11.74
CA ASN A 115 12.76 20.90 -11.20
C ASN A 115 12.61 20.87 -9.67
N ASN A 116 12.91 19.73 -9.02
CA ASN A 116 12.70 19.49 -7.59
C ASN A 116 11.33 19.99 -7.10
N SER A 117 10.33 19.85 -7.97
CA SER A 117 9.00 20.46 -7.84
C SER A 117 8.14 19.76 -6.77
N SER A 118 8.51 18.52 -6.46
CA SER A 118 7.82 17.64 -5.54
C SER A 118 8.78 17.09 -4.49
N GLU A 119 8.41 17.21 -3.22
CA GLU A 119 9.26 16.83 -2.09
C GLU A 119 9.67 15.35 -2.14
N GLY A 120 10.98 15.09 -2.11
CA GLY A 120 11.54 13.75 -1.95
C GLY A 120 11.59 12.90 -3.22
N LEU A 121 11.33 13.46 -4.41
CA LEU A 121 11.57 12.78 -5.66
C LEU A 121 13.08 12.63 -5.90
N VAL A 122 13.52 11.38 -6.03
CA VAL A 122 14.89 11.00 -6.41
C VAL A 122 14.80 10.04 -7.58
N GLY A 123 15.57 10.31 -8.63
CA GLY A 123 15.79 9.40 -9.75
C GLY A 123 16.78 8.28 -9.43
N THR A 124 16.65 7.15 -10.12
CA THR A 124 17.56 6.00 -9.99
C THR A 124 17.87 5.41 -11.37
N SER A 125 19.00 4.70 -11.51
CA SER A 125 19.45 4.16 -12.81
C SER A 125 19.27 2.64 -12.95
N GLU A 126 19.33 1.91 -11.85
CA GLU A 126 19.32 0.45 -11.83
C GLU A 126 17.99 -0.11 -11.36
N TRP A 127 17.69 -1.35 -11.77
CA TRP A 127 16.58 -2.12 -11.24
C TRP A 127 16.82 -2.51 -9.77
N ARG A 128 15.74 -2.57 -8.99
CA ARG A 128 15.78 -3.01 -7.59
C ARG A 128 14.79 -4.15 -7.36
N ARG A 129 15.24 -5.17 -6.63
CA ARG A 129 14.41 -6.28 -6.16
C ARG A 129 14.24 -6.20 -4.65
N VAL A 130 13.02 -6.45 -4.19
CA VAL A 130 12.68 -6.55 -2.77
C VAL A 130 11.97 -7.87 -2.54
N HIS A 131 12.41 -8.63 -1.56
CA HIS A 131 11.70 -9.81 -1.08
C HIS A 131 10.92 -9.42 0.19
N LEU A 132 9.60 -9.62 0.19
CA LEU A 132 8.77 -9.29 1.33
C LEU A 132 8.38 -10.57 2.08
N GLU A 133 8.68 -10.61 3.37
CA GLU A 133 8.15 -11.63 4.28
C GLU A 133 7.06 -11.00 5.14
N VAL A 134 5.84 -11.55 5.12
CA VAL A 134 4.73 -11.03 5.91
C VAL A 134 4.24 -12.13 6.84
N ALA A 135 4.25 -11.83 8.15
CA ALA A 135 3.70 -12.72 9.17
C ALA A 135 2.78 -11.96 10.13
N GLY A 136 1.67 -12.56 10.54
CA GLY A 136 0.76 -11.94 11.51
C GLY A 136 -0.56 -12.70 11.65
N LYS A 137 -1.48 -12.15 12.45
CA LYS A 137 -2.83 -12.71 12.59
C LYS A 137 -3.78 -12.02 11.63
N ALA A 138 -4.38 -12.76 10.70
CA ALA A 138 -5.25 -12.20 9.68
C ALA A 138 -6.73 -12.37 10.02
N GLY A 139 -7.54 -11.38 9.64
CA GLY A 139 -9.00 -11.41 9.69
C GLY A 139 -9.61 -10.77 8.45
N ILE A 140 -10.93 -10.84 8.33
CA ILE A 140 -11.67 -10.29 7.18
C ILE A 140 -12.49 -9.09 7.63
N ALA A 141 -12.24 -7.93 7.04
CA ALA A 141 -13.06 -6.75 7.24
C ALA A 141 -13.89 -6.47 5.99
N LYS A 142 -15.15 -6.11 6.19
CA LYS A 142 -15.97 -5.60 5.09
C LYS A 142 -15.83 -4.09 5.07
N ALA A 143 -15.45 -3.55 3.93
CA ALA A 143 -15.37 -2.11 3.72
C ALA A 143 -16.25 -1.67 2.55
N SER A 144 -16.74 -0.45 2.65
CA SER A 144 -17.50 0.26 1.62
C SER A 144 -17.04 1.71 1.53
N GLY A 145 -17.32 2.37 0.42
CA GLY A 145 -16.99 3.77 0.19
C GLY A 145 -16.24 3.98 -1.11
N THR A 146 -15.47 5.06 -1.18
CA THR A 146 -14.73 5.44 -2.37
C THR A 146 -13.41 4.69 -2.45
N LEU A 147 -13.31 3.78 -3.42
CA LEU A 147 -12.12 2.98 -3.70
C LEU A 147 -11.37 3.53 -4.90
N GLY A 148 -10.92 4.79 -4.82
CA GLY A 148 -10.23 5.47 -5.90
C GLY A 148 -11.09 6.47 -6.67
N ASP A 149 -10.41 7.42 -7.30
CA ASP A 149 -10.93 8.55 -8.06
C ASP A 149 -10.67 8.40 -9.58
N GLY A 150 -10.05 7.30 -10.00
CA GLY A 150 -9.64 7.02 -11.37
C GLY A 150 -8.40 7.80 -11.82
N LYS A 151 -7.87 8.69 -10.97
CA LYS A 151 -6.73 9.57 -11.27
C LYS A 151 -5.55 9.26 -10.37
N SER A 152 -5.74 9.36 -9.05
CA SER A 152 -4.80 9.07 -7.96
C SER A 152 -4.80 7.59 -7.58
N LEU A 153 -5.96 6.93 -7.63
CA LEU A 153 -6.07 5.48 -7.47
C LEU A 153 -7.12 4.95 -8.45
N PRO A 154 -6.92 3.78 -9.10
CA PRO A 154 -7.95 3.20 -9.97
C PRO A 154 -9.27 3.03 -9.20
N CYS A 155 -10.41 3.28 -9.85
CA CYS A 155 -11.72 3.06 -9.23
C CYS A 155 -12.01 1.55 -9.12
N PHE A 156 -12.27 1.07 -7.91
CA PHE A 156 -12.76 -0.29 -7.66
C PHE A 156 -14.26 -0.28 -7.30
N GLY A 157 -14.95 -1.40 -7.52
CA GLY A 157 -16.37 -1.53 -7.19
C GLY A 157 -16.66 -1.39 -5.69
N GLU A 158 -17.83 -0.89 -5.35
CA GLU A 158 -18.22 -0.35 -4.02
C GLU A 158 -18.16 -1.33 -2.83
N ARG A 159 -17.93 -2.63 -3.05
CA ARG A 159 -17.89 -3.65 -1.99
C ARG A 159 -16.72 -4.58 -2.19
N ALA A 160 -15.74 -4.47 -1.29
CA ALA A 160 -14.62 -5.39 -1.23
C ALA A 160 -14.53 -6.01 0.16
N HIS A 161 -14.27 -7.32 0.19
CA HIS A 161 -13.79 -8.00 1.40
C HIS A 161 -12.30 -7.72 1.49
N TRP A 162 -11.87 -7.15 2.61
CA TRP A 162 -10.49 -6.81 2.89
C TRP A 162 -9.90 -7.82 3.86
N ILE A 163 -8.65 -8.20 3.62
CA ILE A 163 -7.86 -8.95 4.59
C ILE A 163 -7.07 -7.92 5.38
N TRP A 164 -7.14 -8.00 6.70
CA TRP A 164 -6.34 -7.16 7.59
C TRP A 164 -5.45 -8.04 8.46
N LEU A 165 -4.27 -7.53 8.81
CA LEU A 165 -3.28 -8.22 9.63
C LEU A 165 -3.07 -7.46 10.94
N LYS A 166 -3.12 -8.19 12.06
CA LYS A 166 -2.73 -7.71 13.39
C LYS A 166 -1.30 -8.14 13.68
N GLN A 167 -0.52 -7.24 14.28
CA GLN A 167 0.88 -7.49 14.66
C GLN A 167 1.70 -8.01 13.47
N ALA A 168 1.55 -7.34 12.32
CA ALA A 168 2.28 -7.71 11.11
C ALA A 168 3.78 -7.47 11.32
N HIS A 169 4.56 -8.50 11.01
CA HIS A 169 6.00 -8.43 10.82
C HIS A 169 6.24 -8.42 9.30
N ILE A 170 6.90 -7.37 8.82
CA ILE A 170 7.20 -7.09 7.41
C ILE A 170 8.68 -6.75 7.30
#